data_AF-A0A7L3WFJ1-F1
#
_entry.id   AF-A0A7L3WFJ1-F1
#
_cell.length_a   1.000
_cell.length_b   1.000
_cell.length_c   1.000
_cell.angle_alpha   90.00
_cell.angle_beta   90.00
_cell.angle_gamma   90.00
#
_symmetry.space_group_name_H-M   'P 1'
#
loop_
_entity.id
_entity.type
_entity.pdbx_description
1 polymer ?
#
loop_
_entity_poly.entity_id
_entity_poly.type
_entity_poly.pdbx_seq_one_letter_code
_entity_poly.pdbx_strand_id
1 'polypeptide(L)' 'DPRGLYTCKTDGKSSSIHVYYRMCQNCIEVDAPTISGIVVADVVATIFLAVAVYCITGHDKGRMSRGEGRAPLPARSWGR' A
#
# COMPACT_ATOMS: atom_id res chain seq x y z
N ASP A 1 19.01 5.12 -26.05
CA ASP A 1 17.66 5.13 -26.66
C ASP A 1 17.72 5.05 -28.18
N PRO A 2 17.32 3.93 -28.81
CA PRO A 2 17.15 3.88 -30.26
C PRO A 2 15.91 4.70 -30.64
N ARG A 3 16.13 5.98 -30.93
CA ARG A 3 15.13 6.85 -31.55
C ARG A 3 15.63 7.22 -32.93
N GLY A 4 14.79 7.02 -33.94
CA GLY A 4 15.18 7.30 -35.31
C GLY A 4 14.20 6.75 -36.34
N LEU A 5 14.38 7.23 -37.57
CA LEU A 5 13.71 6.71 -38.75
C LEU A 5 14.50 5.50 -39.27
N TYR A 6 13.87 4.33 -39.25
CA TYR A 6 14.42 3.13 -39.85
C TYR A 6 13.74 2.93 -41.20
N THR A 7 14.50 2.61 -42.25
CA THR A 7 13.92 2.36 -43.57
C THR A 7 14.30 0.96 -44.01
N CYS A 8 13.30 0.16 -44.34
CA CYS A 8 13.48 -1.16 -44.94
C CYS A 8 13.22 -1.06 -46.45
N LYS A 9 14.13 -1.62 -47.25
CA LYS A 9 13.95 -1.75 -48.70
C LYS A 9 13.78 -3.22 -49.06
N THR A 10 12.67 -3.54 -49.70
CA THR A 10 12.41 -4.88 -50.26
C THR A 10 11.85 -4.70 -51.67
N ASP A 11 12.51 -5.31 -52.64
CA ASP A 11 12.06 -5.39 -54.03
C ASP A 11 11.57 -4.04 -54.61
N GLY A 12 12.41 -3.01 -54.48
CA GLY A 12 12.14 -1.65 -54.99
C GLY A 12 11.16 -0.81 -54.16
N LYS A 13 10.50 -1.37 -53.14
CA LYS A 13 9.62 -0.63 -52.21
C LYS A 13 10.38 -0.31 -50.92
N SER A 14 10.48 0.97 -50.59
CA SER A 14 11.03 1.44 -49.32
C SER A 14 9.91 1.76 -48.33
N SER A 15 9.88 1.09 -47.18
CA SER A 15 8.98 1.39 -46.08
C SER A 15 9.79 2.02 -44.94
N SER A 16 9.40 3.20 -44.49
CA SER A 16 10.05 3.91 -43.39
C SER A 16 9.19 3.85 -42.13
N ILE A 17 9.83 3.57 -40.98
CA ILE A 17 9.20 3.46 -39.68
C ILE A 17 9.90 4.39 -38.70
N HIS A 18 9.12 5.26 -38.05
CA HIS A 18 9.61 6.13 -36.98
C HIS A 18 9.53 5.37 -35.65
N VAL A 19 10.67 4.93 -35.14
CA VAL A 19 10.74 4.27 -33.84
C VAL A 19 11.03 5.34 -32.79
N TYR A 20 10.04 5.60 -31.94
CA TYR A 20 10.20 6.45 -30.76
C TYR A 20 10.03 5.59 -29.51
N TYR A 21 11.13 4.95 -29.09
CA TYR A 21 11.16 4.21 -27.84
C TYR A 21 11.78 5.08 -26.73
N ARG A 22 11.09 5.17 -25.58
CA ARG A 22 11.69 5.73 -24.37
C ARG A 22 12.24 4.57 -23.55
N MET A 23 13.58 4.44 -23.47
CA MET A 23 14.20 3.44 -22.61
C MET A 23 14.00 3.88 -21.16
N CYS A 24 13.02 3.31 -20.47
CA CYS A 24 12.88 3.51 -19.04
C CYS A 24 13.97 2.71 -18.29
N GLN A 25 15.11 3.31 -17.94
CA GLN A 25 16.08 2.66 -17.04
C GLN A 25 15.62 2.58 -15.56
N ASN A 26 14.44 3.12 -15.24
CA ASN A 26 13.85 3.08 -13.91
C ASN A 26 12.32 3.13 -13.97
N CYS A 27 11.72 2.61 -15.04
CA CYS A 27 10.33 2.18 -14.91
C CYS A 27 10.45 0.90 -14.08
N ILE A 28 10.41 1.07 -12.76
CA ILE A 28 9.79 0.03 -11.96
C ILE A 28 8.47 -0.15 -12.69
N GLU A 29 8.31 -1.28 -13.36
CA GLU A 29 6.99 -1.73 -13.71
C GLU A 29 6.35 -1.76 -12.33
N VAL A 30 5.61 -0.70 -11.98
CA VAL A 30 4.80 -0.73 -10.77
C VAL A 30 3.65 -1.64 -11.15
N ASP A 31 4.04 -2.89 -11.37
CA ASP A 31 3.23 -3.98 -11.81
C ASP A 31 2.14 -4.00 -10.76
N ALA A 32 0.88 -4.03 -11.22
CA ALA A 32 -0.28 -4.06 -10.35
C ALA A 32 -0.09 -4.91 -9.05
N PRO A 33 0.61 -6.07 -9.07
CA PRO A 33 0.99 -6.81 -7.86
C PRO A 33 1.78 -5.99 -6.82
N THR A 34 2.77 -5.18 -7.18
CA THR A 34 3.59 -4.40 -6.22
C THR A 34 2.77 -3.31 -5.53
N ILE A 35 1.93 -2.58 -6.29
CA ILE A 35 1.03 -1.56 -5.71
C ILE A 35 0.02 -2.24 -4.79
N SER A 36 -0.58 -3.33 -5.25
CA SER A 36 -1.57 -4.06 -4.46
C SER A 36 -0.96 -4.63 -3.17
N GLY A 37 0.29 -5.11 -3.22
CA GLY A 37 1.03 -5.59 -2.05
C GLY A 37 1.28 -4.50 -1.02
N ILE A 38 1.65 -3.29 -1.45
CA ILE A 38 1.86 -2.15 -0.55
C ILE A 38 0.55 -1.78 0.17
N VAL A 39 -0.56 -1.70 -0.57
CA VAL A 39 -1.88 -1.35 0.01
C VAL A 39 -2.35 -2.43 0.98
N VAL A 40 -2.22 -3.70 0.62
CA VAL A 40 -2.60 -4.82 1.52
C VAL A 40 -1.75 -4.82 2.78
N ALA A 41 -0.44 -4.59 2.66
CA ALA A 41 0.46 -4.52 3.81
C ALA A 41 0.09 -3.37 4.76
N ASP A 42 -0.25 -2.20 4.22
CA ASP A 42 -0.67 -1.02 5.01
C ASP A 42 -1.98 -1.28 5.78
N VAL A 43 -2.97 -1.91 5.12
CA VAL A 43 -4.24 -2.30 5.76
C VAL A 43 -3.99 -3.28 6.90
N VAL A 44 -3.18 -4.32 6.67
CA VAL A 44 -2.85 -5.31 7.70
C VAL A 44 -2.10 -4.66 8.87
N ALA A 45 -1.12 -3.81 8.60
CA ALA A 45 -0.39 -3.07 9.64
C ALA A 45 -1.33 -2.20 10.49
N THR A 46 -2.25 -1.48 9.84
CA THR A 46 -3.24 -0.64 10.54
C THR A 46 -4.14 -1.47 11.46
N ILE A 47 -4.60 -2.64 11.02
CA ILE A 47 -5.40 -3.55 11.85
C ILE A 47 -4.60 -4.02 13.06
N PHE A 48 -3.33 -4.43 12.87
CA PHE A 48 -2.47 -4.84 13.99
C PHE A 48 -2.26 -3.71 15.00
N LEU A 49 -2.02 -2.49 14.53
CA LEU A 49 -1.89 -1.32 15.39
C LEU A 49 -3.19 -1.03 16.15
N ALA A 50 -4.33 -1.10 15.49
CA ALA A 50 -5.64 -0.90 16.11
C ALA A 50 -5.91 -1.96 17.19
N VAL A 51 -5.62 -3.24 16.93
CA VAL A 51 -5.75 -4.31 17.92
C VAL A 51 -4.78 -4.12 19.07
N ALA A 52 -3.53 -3.73 18.81
CA ALA A 52 -2.55 -3.47 19.86
C ALA A 52 -3.03 -2.34 20.80
N VAL A 53 -3.49 -1.21 20.25
CA VAL A 53 -4.04 -0.10 21.02
C VAL A 53 -5.30 -0.53 21.76
N TYR A 54 -6.19 -1.29 21.13
CA TYR A 54 -7.40 -1.82 21.77
C TYR A 54 -7.07 -2.77 22.92
N CYS A 55 -6.05 -3.62 22.78
CA CYS A 55 -5.60 -4.50 23.85
C CYS A 55 -4.96 -3.71 25.00
N ILE A 56 -4.16 -2.68 24.71
CA ILE A 56 -3.54 -1.84 25.76
C ILE A 56 -4.63 -1.08 26.53
N THR A 57 -5.50 -0.35 25.82
CA THR A 57 -6.61 0.41 26.42
C THR A 57 -7.69 -0.49 27.04
N GLY A 58 -7.89 -1.67 26.46
CA GLY A 58 -8.78 -2.72 26.95
C GLY A 58 -8.21 -3.44 28.16
N HIS A 59 -6.89 -3.55 28.31
CA HIS A 59 -6.27 -4.07 29.53
C HIS A 59 -6.41 -3.07 30.70
N ASP A 60 -6.44 -1.76 30.43
CA ASP A 60 -6.83 -0.73 31.41
C ASP A 60 -8.33 -0.78 31.77
N LYS A 61 -9.20 -1.26 30.86
CA LYS A 61 -10.64 -1.51 31.13
C LYS A 61 -10.97 -2.95 31.52
N GLY A 62 -9.98 -3.85 31.50
CA GLY A 62 -10.12 -5.32 31.51
C GLY A 62 -9.90 -5.96 32.87
N ARG A 63 -9.64 -5.17 33.91
CA ARG A 63 -9.97 -5.57 35.29
C ARG A 63 -11.45 -5.43 35.63
N MET A 64 -12.32 -5.31 34.61
CA MET A 64 -13.77 -5.31 34.78
C MET A 64 -14.44 -6.31 33.85
N SER A 65 -14.21 -7.61 34.09
CA SER A 65 -15.26 -8.64 34.17
C SER A 65 -14.71 -10.04 33.96
N ARG A 66 -14.29 -10.70 35.05
CA ARG A 66 -14.91 -11.96 35.46
C ARG A 66 -14.65 -12.25 36.93
N GLY A 67 -15.39 -11.55 37.78
CA GLY A 67 -15.38 -11.79 39.23
C GLY A 67 -16.21 -10.74 39.96
N GLU A 68 -17.52 -11.02 40.05
CA GLU A 68 -18.43 -10.57 41.13
C GLU A 68 -18.69 -9.05 41.27
N GLY A 69 -19.98 -8.70 41.40
CA GLY A 69 -20.48 -7.35 41.16
C GLY A 69 -19.90 -6.23 42.04
N ARG A 70 -19.68 -5.06 41.42
CA ARG A 70 -19.89 -3.75 42.06
C ARG A 70 -19.99 -2.63 41.01
N ALA A 71 -20.84 -1.67 41.35
CA ALA A 71 -21.39 -0.59 40.52
C ALA A 71 -20.35 0.28 39.75
N PRO A 72 -20.74 0.92 38.64
CA PRO A 72 -19.86 1.81 37.89
C PRO A 72 -19.56 3.10 38.67
N LEU A 73 -18.28 3.37 38.93
CA LEU A 73 -17.78 4.66 39.41
C LEU A 73 -17.63 5.64 38.23
N PRO A 74 -17.81 6.97 38.45
CA PRO A 74 -17.86 7.95 37.38
C PRO A 74 -16.49 8.18 36.74
N ALA A 75 -16.48 8.18 35.40
CA ALA A 75 -15.35 8.52 34.55
C ALA A 75 -14.77 9.91 34.91
N ARG A 76 -13.48 9.95 35.25
CA ARG A 76 -12.72 11.20 35.33
C ARG A 76 -11.91 11.39 34.05
N SER A 77 -12.09 12.57 33.48
CA SER A 77 -11.42 13.21 32.34
C SER A 77 -9.98 12.76 32.07
N TRP A 78 -9.67 12.54 30.80
CA TRP A 78 -8.29 12.69 30.32
C TRP A 78 -8.22 13.74 29.21
N GLY A 79 -7.57 14.84 29.55
CA GLY A 79 -7.09 15.86 28.65
C GLY A 79 -5.74 16.31 29.18
N ARG A 80 -4.66 15.79 28.59
CA ARG A 80 -3.46 16.50 28.17
C ARG A 80 -2.56 15.54 27.41
#